data_AF-A0A519W308-F1
#
_entry.id   AF-A0A519W308-F1
#
_cell.length_a   1.000
_cell.length_b   1.000
_cell.length_c   1.000
_cell.angle_alpha   90.00
_cell.angle_beta   90.00
_cell.angle_gamma   90.00
#
_symmetry.space_group_name_H-M   'P 1'
#
loop_
_entity.id
_entity.type
_entity.pdbx_description
1 polymer ?
#
loop_
_entity_poly.entity_id
_entity_poly.type
_entity_poly.pdbx_seq_one_letter_code
_entity_poly.pdbx_strand_id
1 'polypeptide(L)'
;LSYDLLAVLIGDTITEEALPTYESWLTMVDDISRSEQGGWMKWVRAWTAEENRHGDLLNKYLYLSGRVDMRQMEASTQYLIQDGFDIGTGYDPYRNFIYTSFQELATNVSHRRVASLAKKSGDKLLSKICGVIASDEARHAKAYKSFISKAYEVDASEVMIAFEDMMRKKIVMPAHFLREIGVKMGETFGHFTDAAQRLGVYTAVDYVDILKELIVDWKIEEATDLTDSGEKARDYLVALPNRLLRIADRMKAPGLEYKFSWIL
;
A
#
# COMPACT_ATOMS: atom_id res chain seq x y z
N LEU A 1 1.24 -9.85 21.95
CA LEU A 1 0.51 -9.74 20.67
C LEU A 1 -0.06 -11.10 20.30
N SER A 2 -1.26 -11.18 19.72
CA SER A 2 -1.79 -12.44 19.18
C SER A 2 -0.92 -12.97 18.03
N TYR A 3 -1.11 -14.22 17.63
CA TYR A 3 -0.40 -14.83 16.50
C TYR A 3 -0.62 -14.04 15.21
N ASP A 4 -1.88 -13.80 14.85
CA ASP A 4 -2.23 -12.99 13.67
C ASP A 4 -1.63 -11.57 13.73
N LEU A 5 -1.60 -10.94 14.91
CA LEU A 5 -1.09 -9.56 15.00
C LEU A 5 0.43 -9.52 14.80
N LEU A 6 1.12 -10.58 15.24
CA LEU A 6 2.54 -10.73 14.97
C LEU A 6 2.80 -11.05 13.49
N ALA A 7 2.00 -11.92 12.87
CA ALA A 7 2.11 -12.23 11.45
C ALA A 7 1.89 -10.99 10.57
N VAL A 8 0.87 -10.18 10.89
CA VAL A 8 0.61 -8.91 10.20
C VAL A 8 1.78 -7.95 10.38
N LEU A 9 2.26 -7.76 11.61
CA LEU A 9 3.40 -6.87 11.88
C LEU A 9 4.66 -7.30 11.13
N ILE A 10 4.91 -8.60 11.01
CA ILE A 10 6.03 -9.14 10.21
C ILE A 10 5.82 -8.84 8.72
N GLY A 11 4.64 -9.10 8.17
CA GLY A 11 4.33 -8.80 6.77
C GLY A 11 4.44 -7.31 6.43
N ASP A 12 3.93 -6.44 7.31
CA ASP A 12 4.09 -4.99 7.19
C ASP A 12 5.58 -4.62 7.19
N THR A 13 6.38 -5.17 8.12
CA THR A 13 7.82 -4.89 8.18
C THR A 13 8.58 -5.35 6.94
N ILE A 14 8.29 -6.56 6.43
CA ILE A 14 8.91 -7.06 5.19
C ILE A 14 8.54 -6.15 4.01
N THR A 15 7.31 -5.63 4.00
CA THR A 15 6.86 -4.66 2.99
C THR A 15 7.66 -3.37 3.08
N GLU A 16 7.88 -2.81 4.28
CA GLU A 16 8.71 -1.60 4.45
C GLU A 16 10.17 -1.82 4.05
N GLU A 17 10.74 -2.97 4.38
CA GLU A 17 12.14 -3.30 4.08
C GLU A 17 12.41 -3.49 2.57
N ALA A 18 11.37 -3.71 1.76
CA ALA A 18 11.47 -3.79 0.31
C ALA A 18 11.59 -2.41 -0.38
N LEU A 19 11.88 -1.35 0.38
CA LEU A 19 12.08 0.02 -0.08
C LEU A 19 12.93 0.20 -1.35
N PRO A 20 14.05 -0.54 -1.58
CA PRO A 20 14.81 -0.40 -2.83
C PRO A 20 13.98 -0.65 -4.10
N THR A 21 13.00 -1.55 -4.02
CA THR A 21 12.05 -1.82 -5.11
C THR A 21 11.19 -0.60 -5.40
N TYR A 22 10.75 0.12 -4.36
CA TYR A 22 9.86 1.27 -4.50
C TYR A 22 10.60 2.49 -5.02
N GLU A 23 11.79 2.78 -4.45
CA GLU A 23 12.63 3.88 -4.92
C GLU A 23 12.99 3.67 -6.41
N SER A 24 13.50 2.50 -6.77
CA SER A 24 13.88 2.22 -8.16
C SER A 24 12.69 2.37 -9.13
N TRP A 25 11.51 1.89 -8.75
CA TRP A 25 10.29 2.08 -9.53
C TRP A 25 9.89 3.56 -9.71
N LEU A 26 9.93 4.37 -8.65
CA LEU A 26 9.65 5.80 -8.73
C LEU A 26 10.65 6.56 -9.63
N THR A 27 11.91 6.10 -9.72
CA THR A 27 12.90 6.70 -10.62
C THR A 27 12.71 6.34 -12.10
N MET A 28 11.91 5.32 -12.41
CA MET A 28 11.65 4.86 -13.78
C MET A 28 10.45 5.56 -14.46
N VAL A 29 9.78 6.48 -13.78
CA VAL A 29 8.62 7.20 -14.36
C VAL A 29 9.03 8.02 -15.59
N ASP A 30 8.25 7.90 -16.67
CA ASP A 30 8.48 8.62 -17.93
C ASP A 30 7.93 10.05 -17.88
N ASP A 31 8.44 10.89 -18.78
CA ASP A 31 8.04 12.29 -18.96
C ASP A 31 8.17 13.19 -17.72
N ILE A 32 8.94 12.74 -16.72
CA ILE A 32 9.35 13.53 -15.56
C ILE A 32 10.84 13.85 -15.65
N SER A 33 11.21 15.05 -15.21
CA SER A 33 12.61 15.47 -15.18
C SER A 33 13.48 14.49 -14.36
N ARG A 34 14.43 13.84 -15.04
CA ARG A 34 15.45 12.97 -14.45
C ARG A 34 16.66 13.73 -13.90
N SER A 35 16.59 15.06 -13.85
CA SER A 35 17.65 15.86 -13.24
C SER A 35 17.73 15.53 -11.75
N GLU A 36 18.92 15.17 -11.27
CA GLU A 36 19.14 14.90 -9.84
C GLU A 36 18.76 16.07 -8.94
N GLN A 37 18.85 17.30 -9.46
CA GLN A 37 18.50 18.53 -8.75
C GLN A 37 17.04 18.97 -9.00
N GLY A 38 16.31 18.25 -9.84
CA GLY A 38 14.90 18.47 -10.15
C GLY A 38 13.98 18.15 -8.97
N GLY A 39 12.77 18.71 -9.01
CA GLY A 39 11.78 18.56 -7.92
C GLY A 39 11.40 17.10 -7.66
N TRP A 40 11.21 16.30 -8.72
CA TRP A 40 10.89 14.87 -8.60
C TRP A 40 11.99 14.07 -7.90
N MET A 41 13.23 14.15 -8.39
CA MET A 41 14.34 13.41 -7.78
C MET A 41 14.64 13.87 -6.35
N LYS A 42 14.39 15.15 -6.02
CA LYS A 42 14.44 15.64 -4.63
C LYS A 42 13.33 15.02 -3.76
N TRP A 43 12.10 14.94 -4.28
CA TRP A 43 10.99 14.27 -3.62
C TRP A 43 11.29 12.80 -3.37
N VAL A 44 11.68 12.04 -4.39
CA VAL A 44 11.97 10.60 -4.28
C VAL A 44 13.02 10.33 -3.21
N ARG A 45 14.14 11.08 -3.19
CA ARG A 45 15.16 10.91 -2.15
C ARG A 45 14.68 11.29 -0.75
N ALA A 46 13.89 12.35 -0.62
CA ALA A 46 13.36 12.78 0.67
C ALA A 46 12.32 11.79 1.22
N TRP A 47 11.38 11.35 0.37
CA TRP A 47 10.41 10.30 0.69
C TRP A 47 11.14 9.02 1.09
N THR A 48 12.08 8.53 0.27
CA THR A 48 12.86 7.31 0.57
C THR A 48 13.62 7.43 1.90
N ALA A 49 14.19 8.59 2.21
CA ALA A 49 14.84 8.82 3.49
C ALA A 49 13.87 8.81 4.69
N GLU A 50 12.62 9.25 4.48
CA GLU A 50 11.57 9.14 5.49
C GLU A 50 11.13 7.68 5.67
N GLU A 51 10.84 6.97 4.58
CA GLU A 51 10.41 5.57 4.52
C GLU A 51 11.42 4.59 5.13
N ASN A 52 12.72 4.81 4.89
CA ASN A 52 13.77 3.93 5.40
C ASN A 52 13.65 3.73 6.93
N ARG A 53 13.19 4.75 7.66
CA ARG A 53 13.04 4.69 9.12
C ARG A 53 11.93 3.73 9.57
N HIS A 54 10.95 3.42 8.72
CA HIS A 54 9.81 2.57 9.07
C HIS A 54 10.28 1.11 9.21
N GLY A 55 10.88 0.56 8.15
CA GLY A 55 11.50 -0.76 8.18
C GLY A 55 12.54 -0.88 9.29
N ASP A 56 13.44 0.11 9.39
CA ASP A 56 14.49 0.16 10.42
C ASP A 56 13.96 0.04 11.86
N LEU A 57 12.83 0.70 12.15
CA LEU A 57 12.24 0.75 13.49
C LEU A 57 11.46 -0.52 13.80
N LEU A 58 10.66 -0.99 12.84
CA LEU A 58 9.86 -2.22 12.97
C LEU A 58 10.75 -3.46 13.06
N ASN A 59 11.79 -3.55 12.24
CA ASN A 59 12.78 -4.63 12.27
C ASN A 59 13.42 -4.75 13.65
N LYS A 60 13.96 -3.64 14.18
CA LYS A 60 14.60 -3.63 15.51
C LYS A 60 13.61 -3.98 16.63
N TYR A 61 12.35 -3.54 16.51
CA TYR A 61 11.29 -3.96 17.45
C TYR A 61 11.05 -5.47 17.39
N LEU A 62 10.89 -6.05 16.19
CA LEU A 62 10.66 -7.49 16.00
C LEU A 62 11.86 -8.32 16.48
N TYR A 63 13.09 -7.90 16.16
CA TYR A 63 14.32 -8.51 16.65
C TYR A 63 14.37 -8.55 18.19
N LEU A 64 14.15 -7.40 18.83
CA LEU A 64 14.19 -7.30 20.30
C LEU A 64 13.00 -8.00 20.98
N SER A 65 11.90 -8.24 20.25
CA SER A 65 10.73 -8.93 20.81
C SER A 65 11.04 -10.37 21.22
N GLY A 66 12.00 -11.03 20.56
CA GLY A 66 12.32 -12.44 20.77
C GLY A 66 11.22 -13.41 20.37
N ARG A 67 10.24 -12.98 19.55
CA ARG A 67 9.08 -13.77 19.12
C ARG A 67 9.11 -14.18 17.65
N VAL A 68 10.13 -13.75 16.92
CA VAL A 68 10.26 -13.92 15.47
C VAL A 68 11.53 -14.69 15.17
N ASP A 69 11.43 -15.68 14.28
CA ASP A 69 12.60 -16.26 13.62
C ASP A 69 13.11 -15.25 12.59
N MET A 70 14.07 -14.42 13.04
CA MET A 70 14.64 -13.35 12.22
C MET A 70 15.28 -13.87 10.94
N ARG A 71 15.86 -15.09 10.97
CA ARG A 71 16.45 -15.68 9.76
C ARG A 71 15.39 -15.95 8.70
N GLN A 72 14.23 -16.47 9.11
CA GLN A 72 13.13 -16.74 8.17
C GLN A 72 12.51 -15.44 7.64
N MET A 73 12.34 -14.43 8.50
CA MET A 73 11.86 -13.11 8.11
C MET A 73 12.82 -12.44 7.11
N GLU A 74 14.11 -12.34 7.45
CA GLU A 74 15.15 -11.72 6.61
C GLU A 74 15.30 -12.42 5.25
N ALA A 75 15.19 -13.76 5.21
CA ALA A 75 15.17 -14.50 3.94
C ALA A 75 13.97 -14.12 3.07
N SER A 76 12.80 -13.89 3.69
CA SER A 76 11.59 -13.46 2.97
C SER A 76 11.73 -12.04 2.45
N THR A 77 12.36 -11.14 3.22
CA THR A 77 12.74 -9.79 2.75
C THR A 77 13.70 -9.85 1.56
N GLN A 78 14.75 -10.66 1.66
CA GLN A 78 15.71 -10.85 0.57
C GLN A 78 15.01 -11.32 -0.71
N TYR A 79 14.11 -12.30 -0.58
CA TYR A 79 13.33 -12.79 -1.72
C TYR A 79 12.40 -11.73 -2.29
N LEU A 80 11.69 -10.97 -1.45
CA LEU A 80 10.79 -9.93 -1.96
C LEU A 80 11.55 -8.84 -2.72
N ILE A 81 12.71 -8.40 -2.23
CA ILE A 81 13.56 -7.43 -2.94
C ILE A 81 14.05 -8.02 -4.28
N GLN A 82 14.51 -9.27 -4.27
CA GLN A 82 15.01 -9.94 -5.48
C GLN A 82 13.92 -10.15 -6.53
N ASP A 83 12.73 -10.56 -6.08
CA ASP A 83 11.59 -10.88 -6.95
C ASP A 83 10.93 -9.59 -7.48
N GLY A 84 11.14 -8.46 -6.79
CA GLY A 84 10.58 -7.16 -7.15
C GLY A 84 9.06 -7.15 -7.03
N PHE A 85 8.38 -6.47 -7.95
CA PHE A 85 6.92 -6.41 -8.02
C PHE A 85 6.43 -6.06 -9.43
N ASP A 86 5.23 -6.50 -9.79
CA ASP A 86 4.47 -5.97 -10.92
C ASP A 86 3.11 -5.48 -10.45
N ILE A 87 2.94 -4.15 -10.46
CA ILE A 87 1.74 -3.46 -9.98
C ILE A 87 0.92 -2.86 -11.13
N GLY A 88 1.27 -3.18 -12.39
CA GLY A 88 0.49 -2.83 -13.56
C GLY A 88 0.48 -1.35 -13.96
N THR A 89 1.35 -0.52 -13.37
CA THR A 89 1.47 0.91 -13.69
C THR A 89 2.32 1.18 -14.93
N GLY A 90 3.23 0.26 -15.29
CA GLY A 90 4.30 0.57 -16.23
C GLY A 90 5.11 1.78 -15.75
N TYR A 91 5.50 2.64 -16.69
CA TYR A 91 6.26 3.87 -16.44
C TYR A 91 5.38 5.14 -16.49
N ASP A 92 4.06 4.98 -16.55
CA ASP A 92 3.11 6.07 -16.70
C ASP A 92 2.97 6.90 -15.40
N PRO A 93 3.17 8.23 -15.44
CA PRO A 93 3.13 9.06 -14.25
C PRO A 93 1.75 9.13 -13.59
N TYR A 94 0.66 9.09 -14.35
CA TYR A 94 -0.69 9.15 -13.79
C TYR A 94 -1.01 7.87 -13.03
N ARG A 95 -0.78 6.70 -13.64
CA ARG A 95 -0.94 5.40 -12.99
C ARG A 95 -0.05 5.28 -11.75
N ASN A 96 1.19 5.75 -11.83
CA ASN A 96 2.12 5.76 -10.71
C ASN A 96 1.57 6.57 -9.53
N PHE A 97 1.17 7.83 -9.76
CA PHE A 97 0.71 8.72 -8.69
C PHE A 97 -0.68 8.35 -8.15
N ILE A 98 -1.55 7.76 -8.98
CA ILE A 98 -2.80 7.15 -8.51
C ILE A 98 -2.50 5.96 -7.60
N TYR A 99 -1.57 5.09 -8.01
CA TYR A 99 -1.16 3.93 -7.23
C TYR A 99 -0.56 4.34 -5.88
N THR A 100 0.40 5.27 -5.86
CA THR A 100 1.01 5.72 -4.60
C THR A 100 0.00 6.42 -3.70
N SER A 101 -0.89 7.28 -4.24
CA SER A 101 -1.96 7.91 -3.45
C SER A 101 -2.83 6.87 -2.75
N PHE A 102 -3.15 5.77 -3.44
CA PHE A 102 -3.95 4.69 -2.87
C PHE A 102 -3.16 3.89 -1.82
N GLN A 103 -1.91 3.52 -2.13
CA GLN A 103 -1.09 2.71 -1.24
C GLN A 103 -0.77 3.43 0.07
N GLU A 104 -0.42 4.71 0.01
CA GLU A 104 -0.11 5.53 1.19
C GLU A 104 -1.32 5.69 2.13
N LEU A 105 -2.54 5.71 1.56
CA LEU A 105 -3.76 5.64 2.37
C LEU A 105 -3.97 4.24 2.96
N ALA A 106 -3.63 3.19 2.23
CA ALA A 106 -3.74 1.80 2.71
C ALA A 106 -2.76 1.50 3.85
N THR A 107 -1.49 1.87 3.73
CA THR A 107 -0.46 1.74 4.77
C THR A 107 -0.82 2.59 5.98
N ASN A 108 -1.33 3.81 5.79
CA ASN A 108 -1.85 4.64 6.86
C ASN A 108 -2.95 3.94 7.70
N VAL A 109 -3.94 3.33 7.02
CA VAL A 109 -5.02 2.59 7.67
C VAL A 109 -4.47 1.38 8.42
N SER A 110 -3.59 0.60 7.76
CA SER A 110 -2.96 -0.59 8.34
C SER A 110 -2.22 -0.24 9.64
N HIS A 111 -1.27 0.70 9.58
CA HIS A 111 -0.44 1.11 10.71
C HIS A 111 -1.27 1.70 11.86
N ARG A 112 -2.31 2.50 11.59
CA ARG A 112 -3.23 3.02 12.64
C ARG A 112 -3.97 1.91 13.37
N ARG A 113 -4.36 0.86 12.67
CA ARG A 113 -5.10 -0.26 13.25
C ARG A 113 -4.19 -1.21 14.00
N VAL A 114 -3.01 -1.53 13.47
CA VAL A 114 -1.96 -2.23 14.22
C VAL A 114 -1.63 -1.45 15.50
N ALA A 115 -1.49 -0.12 15.42
CA ALA A 115 -1.27 0.73 16.60
C ALA A 115 -2.37 0.57 17.65
N SER A 116 -3.63 0.52 17.21
CA SER A 116 -4.80 0.38 18.08
C SER A 116 -4.88 -1.02 18.71
N LEU A 117 -4.58 -2.08 17.94
CA LEU A 117 -4.55 -3.46 18.40
C LEU A 117 -3.39 -3.73 19.36
N ALA A 118 -2.22 -3.16 19.09
CA ALA A 118 -1.06 -3.18 19.99
C ALA A 118 -1.41 -2.56 21.35
N LYS A 119 -2.04 -1.38 21.34
CA LYS A 119 -2.50 -0.71 22.56
C LYS A 119 -3.50 -1.55 23.36
N LYS A 120 -4.48 -2.15 22.68
CA LYS A 120 -5.46 -3.07 23.30
C LYS A 120 -4.78 -4.31 23.90
N SER A 121 -3.70 -4.78 23.27
CA SER A 121 -2.87 -5.88 23.76
C SER A 121 -1.90 -5.50 24.89
N GLY A 122 -1.94 -4.24 25.36
CA GLY A 122 -1.06 -3.72 26.42
C GLY A 122 0.29 -3.18 25.93
N ASP A 123 0.63 -3.32 24.65
CA ASP A 123 1.89 -2.83 24.08
C ASP A 123 1.77 -1.37 23.63
N LYS A 124 1.99 -0.46 24.58
CA LYS A 124 1.93 0.99 24.34
C LYS A 124 3.11 1.49 23.48
N LEU A 125 4.25 0.80 23.50
CA LEU A 125 5.43 1.21 22.73
C LEU A 125 5.22 0.91 21.26
N LEU A 126 4.80 -0.32 20.92
CA LEU A 126 4.44 -0.67 19.55
C LEU A 126 3.31 0.22 19.03
N SER A 127 2.31 0.50 19.87
CA SER A 127 1.24 1.45 19.51
C SER A 127 1.79 2.82 19.09
N LYS A 128 2.77 3.35 19.82
CA LYS A 128 3.41 4.62 19.49
C LYS A 128 4.23 4.51 18.19
N ILE A 129 4.97 3.42 18.01
CA ILE A 129 5.77 3.17 16.81
C ILE A 129 4.89 3.20 15.56
N CYS A 130 3.87 2.36 15.50
CA CYS A 130 2.95 2.30 14.35
C CYS A 130 2.17 3.62 14.17
N GLY A 131 1.86 4.33 15.25
CA GLY A 131 1.22 5.65 15.18
C GLY A 131 2.11 6.74 14.55
N VAL A 132 3.43 6.68 14.75
CA VAL A 132 4.38 7.61 14.12
C VAL A 132 4.54 7.29 12.64
N ILE A 133 4.71 6.01 12.29
CA ILE A 133 4.79 5.56 10.89
C ILE A 133 3.53 6.00 10.13
N ALA A 134 2.33 5.70 10.66
CA ALA A 134 1.08 6.16 10.08
C ALA A 134 1.00 7.69 9.87
N SER A 135 1.66 8.49 10.70
CA SER A 135 1.67 9.94 10.52
C SER A 135 2.52 10.39 9.33
N ASP A 136 3.54 9.61 8.97
CA ASP A 136 4.37 9.81 7.78
C ASP A 136 3.54 9.46 6.54
N GLU A 137 2.93 8.27 6.51
CA GLU A 137 2.02 7.82 5.42
C GLU A 137 0.94 8.88 5.09
N ALA A 138 0.36 9.50 6.13
CA ALA A 138 -0.67 10.52 5.93
C ALA A 138 -0.14 11.77 5.20
N ARG A 139 1.12 12.14 5.44
CA ARG A 139 1.78 13.27 4.77
C ARG A 139 2.15 12.91 3.34
N HIS A 140 2.62 11.68 3.11
CA HIS A 140 2.97 11.19 1.77
C HIS A 140 1.72 11.02 0.90
N ALA A 141 0.66 10.41 1.42
CA ALA A 141 -0.66 10.35 0.76
C ALA A 141 -1.13 11.74 0.34
N LYS A 142 -1.01 12.74 1.21
CA LYS A 142 -1.37 14.13 0.89
C LYS A 142 -0.52 14.70 -0.26
N ALA A 143 0.77 14.41 -0.29
CA ALA A 143 1.66 14.86 -1.36
C ALA A 143 1.29 14.20 -2.70
N TYR A 144 1.15 12.87 -2.77
CA TYR A 144 0.78 12.18 -4.00
C TYR A 144 -0.61 12.55 -4.52
N LYS A 145 -1.60 12.70 -3.62
CA LYS A 145 -2.94 13.20 -4.00
C LYS A 145 -2.84 14.57 -4.66
N SER A 146 -1.95 15.44 -4.19
CA SER A 146 -1.74 16.77 -4.78
C SER A 146 -1.13 16.73 -6.18
N PHE A 147 -0.29 15.73 -6.49
CA PHE A 147 0.27 15.55 -7.83
C PHE A 147 -0.84 15.23 -8.84
N ILE A 148 -1.76 14.34 -8.46
CA ILE A 148 -2.94 14.04 -9.28
C ILE A 148 -3.85 15.26 -9.40
N SER A 149 -4.11 16.00 -8.32
CA SER A 149 -4.89 17.25 -8.41
C SER A 149 -4.28 18.23 -9.42
N LYS A 150 -2.95 18.33 -9.51
CA LYS A 150 -2.28 19.18 -10.51
C LYS A 150 -2.30 18.63 -11.92
N ALA A 151 -2.16 17.32 -12.09
CA ALA A 151 -2.36 16.69 -13.40
C ALA A 151 -3.79 16.91 -13.90
N TYR A 152 -4.77 16.83 -13.00
CA TYR A 152 -6.18 17.00 -13.31
C TYR A 152 -6.54 18.40 -13.83
N GLU A 153 -5.85 19.45 -13.36
CA GLU A 153 -6.05 20.83 -13.82
C GLU A 153 -5.71 21.01 -15.31
N VAL A 154 -4.86 20.14 -15.88
CA VAL A 154 -4.35 20.28 -17.25
C VAL A 154 -4.74 19.13 -18.18
N ASP A 155 -5.03 17.95 -17.64
CA ASP A 155 -5.30 16.74 -18.42
C ASP A 155 -6.33 15.82 -17.73
N ALA A 156 -7.49 16.39 -17.37
CA ALA A 156 -8.53 15.70 -16.61
C ALA A 156 -9.00 14.38 -17.26
N SER A 157 -9.09 14.35 -18.60
CA SER A 157 -9.56 13.15 -19.33
C SER A 157 -8.58 11.99 -19.21
N GLU A 158 -7.28 12.21 -19.43
CA GLU A 158 -6.29 11.13 -19.37
C GLU A 158 -6.05 10.66 -17.93
N VAL A 159 -6.11 11.56 -16.95
CA VAL A 159 -6.08 11.19 -15.53
C VAL A 159 -7.26 10.28 -15.18
N MET A 160 -8.47 10.60 -15.67
CA MET A 160 -9.67 9.79 -15.45
C MET A 160 -9.51 8.38 -16.04
N ILE A 161 -9.01 8.29 -17.27
CA ILE A 161 -8.77 7.03 -17.99
C ILE A 161 -7.71 6.19 -17.26
N ALA A 162 -6.63 6.82 -16.80
CA ALA A 162 -5.60 6.15 -16.01
C ALA A 162 -6.16 5.63 -14.67
N PHE A 163 -7.04 6.40 -14.01
CA PHE A 163 -7.66 5.98 -12.75
C PHE A 163 -8.63 4.81 -12.96
N GLU A 164 -9.45 4.86 -14.01
CA GLU A 164 -10.27 3.73 -14.42
C GLU A 164 -9.42 2.47 -14.67
N ASP A 165 -8.34 2.59 -15.45
CA ASP A 165 -7.46 1.46 -15.78
C ASP A 165 -6.86 0.83 -14.52
N MET A 166 -6.34 1.65 -13.59
CA MET A 166 -5.83 1.16 -12.31
C MET A 166 -6.91 0.45 -11.48
N MET A 167 -8.13 0.99 -11.47
CA MET A 167 -9.25 0.37 -10.76
C MET A 167 -9.74 -0.94 -11.42
N ARG A 168 -9.62 -1.07 -12.76
CA ARG A 168 -9.94 -2.30 -13.49
C ARG A 168 -8.90 -3.39 -13.22
N LYS A 169 -7.61 -3.02 -13.19
CA LYS A 169 -6.50 -3.90 -12.83
C LYS A 169 -6.52 -4.30 -11.35
N LYS A 170 -7.20 -3.50 -10.52
CA LYS A 170 -7.16 -3.49 -9.05
C LYS A 170 -5.80 -3.00 -8.56
N ILE A 171 -5.81 -2.24 -7.47
CA ILE A 171 -4.55 -1.84 -6.83
C ILE A 171 -3.93 -3.09 -6.19
N VAL A 172 -2.87 -3.59 -6.81
CA VAL A 172 -2.09 -4.73 -6.35
C VAL A 172 -1.25 -4.30 -5.15
N MET A 173 -1.16 -5.12 -4.10
CA MET A 173 -0.29 -4.80 -2.98
C MET A 173 1.19 -4.96 -3.36
N PRO A 174 2.09 -4.08 -2.87
CA PRO A 174 3.49 -4.13 -3.27
C PRO A 174 4.16 -5.46 -2.90
N ALA A 175 3.79 -6.04 -1.76
CA ALA A 175 4.30 -7.34 -1.30
C ALA A 175 3.58 -8.56 -1.89
N HIS A 176 2.87 -8.47 -3.03
CA HIS A 176 2.11 -9.60 -3.58
C HIS A 176 2.96 -10.81 -3.98
N PHE A 177 4.29 -10.64 -4.13
CA PHE A 177 5.24 -11.74 -4.35
C PHE A 177 5.83 -12.33 -3.07
N LEU A 178 5.38 -11.89 -1.89
CA LEU A 178 5.85 -12.37 -0.58
C LEU A 178 5.83 -13.89 -0.49
N ARG A 179 6.97 -14.45 -0.08
CA ARG A 179 7.17 -15.89 0.11
C ARG A 179 8.17 -16.20 1.22
N GLU A 180 7.97 -17.36 1.83
CA GLU A 180 8.90 -17.96 2.78
C GLU A 180 9.92 -18.89 2.09
N ILE A 181 10.93 -19.34 2.84
CA ILE A 181 11.90 -20.32 2.34
C ILE A 181 11.19 -21.61 1.93
N GLY A 182 11.39 -22.02 0.68
CA GLY A 182 10.80 -23.25 0.12
C GLY A 182 9.35 -23.09 -0.35
N VAL A 183 8.77 -21.90 -0.23
CA VAL A 183 7.42 -21.56 -0.72
C VAL A 183 7.54 -20.83 -2.06
N LYS A 184 6.60 -21.03 -2.98
CA LYS A 184 6.64 -20.36 -4.29
C LYS A 184 6.29 -18.87 -4.14
N MET A 185 6.76 -18.08 -5.10
CA MET A 185 6.51 -16.63 -5.18
C MET A 185 5.01 -16.33 -5.06
N GLY A 186 4.68 -15.45 -4.10
CA GLY A 186 3.32 -14.98 -3.81
C GLY A 186 2.41 -15.94 -3.04
N GLU A 187 2.79 -17.19 -2.79
CA GLU A 187 1.93 -18.14 -2.06
C GLU A 187 1.77 -17.76 -0.57
N THR A 188 2.78 -17.13 0.05
CA THR A 188 2.67 -16.64 1.44
C THR A 188 1.80 -15.40 1.54
N PHE A 189 1.72 -14.57 0.48
CA PHE A 189 0.95 -13.32 0.51
C PHE A 189 -0.53 -13.53 0.87
N GLY A 190 -1.19 -14.55 0.30
CA GLY A 190 -2.59 -14.86 0.60
C GLY A 190 -2.82 -15.10 2.10
N HIS A 191 -1.93 -15.87 2.73
CA HIS A 191 -2.02 -16.16 4.16
C HIS A 191 -1.78 -14.93 5.04
N PHE A 192 -0.87 -14.05 4.64
CA PHE A 192 -0.66 -12.74 5.30
C PHE A 192 -1.93 -11.87 5.20
N THR A 193 -2.51 -11.75 4.01
CA THR A 193 -3.75 -10.97 3.83
C THR A 193 -4.93 -11.54 4.62
N ASP A 194 -5.01 -12.86 4.77
CA ASP A 194 -6.04 -13.50 5.58
C ASP A 194 -5.91 -13.13 7.06
N ALA A 195 -4.69 -13.07 7.59
CA ALA A 195 -4.44 -12.61 8.97
C ALA A 195 -4.81 -11.13 9.17
N ALA A 196 -4.45 -10.27 8.21
CA ALA A 196 -4.83 -8.86 8.23
C ALA A 196 -6.36 -8.67 8.18
N GLN A 197 -7.04 -9.45 7.34
CA GLN A 197 -8.49 -9.43 7.20
C GLN A 197 -9.20 -9.92 8.48
N ARG A 198 -8.73 -11.01 9.11
CA ARG A 198 -9.30 -11.53 10.36
C ARG A 198 -9.21 -10.52 11.51
N LEU A 199 -8.11 -9.76 11.57
CA LEU A 199 -7.92 -8.71 12.58
C LEU A 199 -8.62 -7.39 12.23
N GLY A 200 -9.14 -7.27 11.01
CA GLY A 200 -9.65 -6.01 10.50
C GLY A 200 -8.57 -4.93 10.40
N VAL A 201 -7.31 -5.31 10.14
CA VAL A 201 -6.20 -4.36 9.94
C VAL A 201 -6.35 -3.70 8.58
N TYR A 202 -6.49 -4.48 7.52
CA TYR A 202 -6.82 -3.98 6.19
C TYR A 202 -7.79 -4.97 5.54
N THR A 203 -8.90 -4.46 5.02
CA THR A 203 -10.00 -5.26 4.50
C THR A 203 -10.49 -4.76 3.15
N ALA A 204 -11.32 -5.58 2.49
CA ALA A 204 -11.99 -5.17 1.27
C ALA A 204 -12.85 -3.90 1.44
N VAL A 205 -13.39 -3.62 2.63
CA VAL A 205 -14.15 -2.40 2.90
C VAL A 205 -13.22 -1.17 2.90
N ASP A 206 -12.02 -1.31 3.44
CA ASP A 206 -11.03 -0.23 3.47
C ASP A 206 -10.57 0.16 2.07
N TYR A 207 -10.39 -0.83 1.20
CA TYR A 207 -10.14 -0.58 -0.22
C TYR A 207 -11.23 0.31 -0.83
N VAL A 208 -12.50 0.03 -0.55
CA VAL A 208 -13.63 0.83 -1.05
C VAL A 208 -13.62 2.22 -0.43
N ASP A 209 -13.37 2.34 0.86
CA ASP A 209 -13.38 3.63 1.54
C ASP A 209 -12.24 4.54 1.05
N ILE A 210 -11.05 3.98 0.77
CA ILE A 210 -9.95 4.69 0.10
C ILE A 210 -10.37 5.16 -1.29
N LEU A 211 -11.00 4.29 -2.09
CA LEU A 211 -11.49 4.67 -3.42
C LEU A 211 -12.50 5.82 -3.34
N LYS A 212 -13.43 5.79 -2.38
CA LYS A 212 -14.39 6.89 -2.16
C LYS A 212 -13.69 8.18 -1.75
N GLU A 213 -12.70 8.10 -0.85
CA GLU A 213 -11.91 9.27 -0.44
C GLU A 213 -11.24 9.90 -1.66
N LEU A 214 -10.59 9.11 -2.52
CA LEU A 214 -9.94 9.61 -3.73
C LEU A 214 -10.92 10.21 -4.74
N ILE A 215 -12.10 9.59 -4.92
CA ILE A 215 -13.18 10.12 -5.77
C ILE A 215 -13.63 11.52 -5.29
N VAL A 216 -13.77 11.69 -3.97
CA VAL A 216 -14.16 12.97 -3.36
C VAL A 216 -13.03 14.00 -3.46
N ASP A 217 -11.81 13.62 -3.06
CA ASP A 217 -10.66 14.52 -3.02
C ASP A 217 -10.27 15.07 -4.40
N TRP A 218 -10.38 14.23 -5.43
CA TRP A 218 -10.13 14.63 -6.82
C TRP A 218 -11.37 15.14 -7.54
N LYS A 219 -12.51 15.24 -6.85
CA LYS A 219 -13.78 15.78 -7.38
C LYS A 219 -14.21 15.11 -8.68
N ILE A 220 -14.06 13.78 -8.73
CA ILE A 220 -14.27 12.99 -9.94
C ILE A 220 -15.70 13.17 -10.47
N GLU A 221 -16.71 13.16 -9.60
CA GLU A 221 -18.13 13.30 -9.99
C GLU A 221 -18.46 14.69 -10.56
N GLU A 222 -17.77 15.74 -10.10
CA GLU A 222 -18.04 17.13 -10.49
C GLU A 222 -17.35 17.52 -11.81
N ALA A 223 -16.57 16.61 -12.39
CA ALA A 223 -15.72 16.92 -13.53
C ALA A 223 -16.52 17.08 -14.83
N THR A 224 -16.25 18.18 -15.52
CA THR A 224 -16.86 18.57 -16.79
C THR A 224 -15.81 18.70 -17.89
N ASP A 225 -16.25 18.95 -19.13
CA ASP A 225 -15.39 19.19 -20.29
C ASP A 225 -14.43 18.02 -20.58
N LEU A 226 -14.86 16.80 -20.29
CA LEU A 226 -14.12 15.58 -20.57
C LEU A 226 -14.38 15.10 -22.00
N THR A 227 -13.45 14.31 -22.53
CA THR A 227 -13.70 13.54 -23.75
C THR A 227 -14.71 12.42 -23.50
N ASP A 228 -15.31 11.85 -24.55
CA ASP A 228 -16.22 10.69 -24.43
C ASP A 228 -15.63 9.52 -23.63
N SER A 229 -14.33 9.29 -23.74
CA SER A 229 -13.62 8.26 -22.98
C SER A 229 -13.47 8.66 -21.51
N GLY A 230 -13.16 9.93 -21.24
CA GLY A 230 -13.10 10.48 -19.88
C GLY A 230 -14.45 10.43 -19.16
N GLU A 231 -15.55 10.78 -19.84
CA GLU A 231 -16.91 10.67 -19.30
C GLU A 231 -17.25 9.23 -18.89
N LYS A 232 -16.94 8.24 -19.75
CA LYS A 232 -17.14 6.81 -19.44
C LYS A 232 -16.30 6.34 -18.25
N ALA A 233 -15.05 6.81 -18.19
CA ALA A 233 -14.15 6.51 -17.08
C ALA A 233 -14.68 7.08 -15.76
N ARG A 234 -15.19 8.32 -15.77
CA ARG A 234 -15.86 8.95 -14.62
C ARG A 234 -17.04 8.12 -14.14
N ASP A 235 -17.96 7.77 -15.04
CA ASP A 235 -19.16 7.03 -14.70
C ASP A 235 -18.83 5.64 -14.12
N TYR A 236 -17.79 4.98 -14.66
CA TYR A 236 -17.28 3.73 -14.11
C TYR A 236 -16.76 3.92 -12.67
N LEU A 237 -15.91 4.93 -12.45
CA LEU A 237 -15.29 5.20 -11.15
C LEU A 237 -16.33 5.54 -10.09
N VAL A 238 -17.30 6.40 -10.39
CA VAL A 238 -18.38 6.80 -9.46
C VAL A 238 -19.26 5.59 -9.09
N ALA A 239 -19.53 4.68 -10.03
CA ALA A 239 -20.33 3.48 -9.76
C ALA A 239 -19.56 2.37 -9.01
N LEU A 240 -18.23 2.37 -9.10
CA LEU A 240 -17.39 1.25 -8.64
C LEU A 240 -17.46 0.98 -7.13
N PRO A 241 -17.41 1.97 -6.22
CA PRO A 241 -17.52 1.72 -4.78
C PRO A 241 -18.74 0.87 -4.39
N ASN A 242 -19.92 1.21 -4.94
CA ASN A 242 -21.16 0.49 -4.68
C ASN A 242 -21.15 -0.95 -5.23
N ARG A 243 -20.39 -1.19 -6.30
CA ARG A 243 -20.19 -2.55 -6.83
C ARG A 243 -19.25 -3.36 -5.94
N LEU A 244 -18.14 -2.77 -5.50
CA LEU A 244 -17.15 -3.45 -4.67
C LEU A 244 -17.69 -3.76 -3.26
N LEU A 245 -18.48 -2.88 -2.65
CA LEU A 245 -19.12 -3.16 -1.35
C LEU A 245 -20.02 -4.40 -1.40
N ARG A 246 -20.85 -4.53 -2.45
CA ARG A 246 -21.69 -5.72 -2.64
C ARG A 246 -20.89 -7.02 -2.78
N ILE A 247 -19.65 -6.93 -3.24
CA ILE A 247 -18.74 -8.08 -3.31
C ILE A 247 -18.13 -8.33 -1.93
N ALA A 248 -17.66 -7.29 -1.24
CA ALA A 248 -17.10 -7.37 0.11
C ALA A 248 -18.09 -8.00 1.11
N ASP A 249 -19.37 -7.64 1.06
CA ASP A 249 -20.44 -8.19 1.92
C ASP A 249 -20.62 -9.72 1.77
N ARG A 250 -20.19 -10.28 0.64
CA ARG A 250 -20.29 -11.71 0.33
C ARG A 250 -19.02 -12.48 0.66
N MET A 251 -17.93 -11.78 0.99
CA MET A 251 -16.67 -12.43 1.37
C MET A 251 -16.82 -13.07 2.74
N LYS A 252 -16.51 -14.36 2.81
CA LYS A 252 -16.44 -15.07 4.09
C LYS A 252 -15.11 -14.77 4.75
N ALA A 253 -15.12 -14.62 6.08
CA ALA A 253 -13.88 -14.53 6.84
C ALA A 253 -13.03 -15.79 6.60
N PRO A 254 -11.72 -15.64 6.33
CA PRO A 254 -10.83 -16.78 6.16
C PRO A 254 -10.77 -17.59 7.46
N GLY A 255 -10.99 -18.90 7.38
CA GLY A 255 -11.10 -19.77 8.56
C GLY A 255 -9.81 -20.47 8.99
N LEU A 256 -8.75 -20.46 8.16
CA LEU A 256 -7.55 -21.25 8.41
C LEU A 256 -6.40 -20.37 8.94
N GLU A 257 -5.82 -20.79 10.07
CA GLU A 257 -4.54 -20.28 10.55
C GLU A 257 -3.40 -21.00 9.80
N TYR A 258 -2.70 -20.26 8.93
CA TYR A 258 -1.47 -20.71 8.33
C TYR A 258 -0.33 -20.60 9.34
N LYS A 259 0.51 -21.62 9.44
CA LYS A 259 1.67 -21.62 10.34
C LYS A 259 2.88 -21.01 9.64
N PHE A 260 3.08 -19.71 9.82
CA PHE A 260 4.27 -18.99 9.35
C PHE A 260 5.53 -19.52 10.03
N SER A 261 6.57 -19.74 9.23
CA SER A 261 7.95 -19.99 9.66
C SER A 261 8.59 -18.79 10.33
N TRP A 262 8.03 -17.59 10.18
CA TRP A 262 8.53 -16.38 10.83
C TRP A 262 8.30 -16.35 12.35
N ILE A 263 7.36 -17.13 12.89
CA ILE A 263 6.94 -17.02 14.29
C ILE A 263 7.46 -18.23 15.09
N LEU A 264 8.15 -17.96 16.20
CA LEU A 264 8.75 -18.96 17.12
C LEU A 264 7.69 -19.70 17.95
#